data_AF-E0IBS8-F1
#
_entry.id   AF-E0IBS8-F1
#
_cell.length_a   1.000
_cell.length_b   1.000
_cell.length_c   1.000
_cell.angle_alpha   90.00
_cell.angle_beta   90.00
_cell.angle_gamma   90.00
#
_symmetry.space_group_name_H-M   'P 1'
#
loop_
_entity.id
_entity.type
_entity.pdbx_description
1 polymer ?
#
loop_
_entity_poly.entity_id
_entity_poly.type
_entity_poly.pdbx_seq_one_letter_code
_entity_poly.pdbx_strand_id
1 'polypeptide(L)'
;MAETHKLAEQDYQAGLKYREIAEKHGVTLNTVKSWKQRHGWERNKGAPSVEGVHTKRGGAPKGNKNAVGNNGGAPARNSNAVTHGLFQKYLPAESLEIMGQLQERSPIDIVWDNIMIQYTAIIRAQQIMYVKDRDDKTVERIEEKSGNVFGEKWEVQQAWDKQATFLQAQSRAMSTLQSLIKQYDELLKTDLATEEQRARIEVLKSKVPNKDGVDPNAQITALAELINNPASERVLSDD
;
A
#
# COMPACT_ATOMS: atom_id res chain seq x y z
N MET A 1 15.50 61.26 14.32
CA MET A 1 15.01 59.89 14.07
C MET A 1 15.64 59.20 12.85
N ALA A 2 16.16 59.92 11.85
CA ALA A 2 16.81 59.32 10.67
C ALA A 2 18.23 58.73 10.91
N GLU A 3 18.77 58.86 12.13
CA GLU A 3 20.12 58.39 12.48
C GLU A 3 20.13 56.98 13.11
N THR A 4 19.02 56.55 13.71
CA THR A 4 18.97 55.31 14.52
C THR A 4 19.12 54.05 13.68
N HIS A 5 18.53 54.03 12.47
CA HIS A 5 18.67 52.90 11.56
C HIS A 5 20.10 52.76 11.03
N LYS A 6 20.83 53.86 10.80
CA LYS A 6 22.24 53.80 10.36
C LYS A 6 23.16 53.23 11.43
N LEU A 7 22.94 53.61 12.70
CA LEU A 7 23.69 53.03 13.83
C LEU A 7 23.36 51.54 14.03
N ALA A 8 22.08 51.18 13.89
CA ALA A 8 21.65 49.79 13.94
C ALA A 8 22.22 48.95 12.77
N GLU A 9 22.44 49.55 11.60
CA GLU A 9 23.12 48.91 10.47
C GLU A 9 24.59 48.62 10.77
N GLN A 10 25.30 49.58 11.37
CA GLN A 10 26.69 49.38 11.80
C GLN A 10 26.81 48.24 12.83
N ASP A 11 25.89 48.19 13.79
CA ASP A 11 25.82 47.10 14.78
C ASP A 11 25.51 45.74 14.13
N TYR A 12 24.65 45.74 13.11
CA TYR A 12 24.35 44.55 12.31
C TYR A 12 25.58 44.04 11.53
N GLN A 13 26.35 44.95 10.92
CA GLN A 13 27.61 44.61 10.24
C GLN A 13 28.66 44.08 11.23
N ALA A 14 28.77 44.72 12.41
CA ALA A 14 29.63 44.28 13.51
C ALA A 14 29.26 42.88 14.02
N GLY A 15 27.99 42.50 13.93
CA GLY A 15 27.50 41.13 14.09
C GLY A 15 26.59 40.86 15.26
N LEU A 16 26.03 41.91 15.82
CA LEU A 16 25.01 41.78 16.85
C LEU A 16 23.77 41.11 16.25
N LYS A 17 23.13 40.27 17.05
CA LYS A 17 21.85 39.66 16.67
C LYS A 17 20.75 40.73 16.71
N TYR A 18 19.68 40.55 15.93
CA TYR A 18 18.56 41.52 15.91
C TYR A 18 17.99 41.83 17.29
N ARG A 19 18.02 40.88 18.22
CA ARG A 19 17.57 41.06 19.60
C ARG A 19 18.44 42.05 20.37
N GLU A 20 19.75 41.93 20.24
CA GLU A 20 20.72 42.82 20.92
C GLU A 20 20.65 44.23 20.35
N ILE A 21 20.46 44.36 19.03
CA ILE A 21 20.26 45.66 18.36
C ILE A 21 18.95 46.32 18.83
N ALA A 22 17.88 45.54 18.97
CA ALA A 22 16.58 46.01 19.44
C ALA A 22 16.68 46.55 20.88
N GLU A 23 17.32 45.81 21.79
CA GLU A 23 17.54 46.22 23.18
C GLU A 23 18.45 47.46 23.26
N LYS A 24 19.55 47.52 22.50
CA LYS A 24 20.50 48.65 22.49
C LYS A 24 19.88 49.96 22.01
N HIS A 25 19.03 49.90 20.99
CA HIS A 25 18.40 51.10 20.40
C HIS A 25 16.99 51.37 20.95
N GLY A 26 16.53 50.59 21.93
CA GLY A 26 15.20 50.76 22.54
C GLY A 26 14.03 50.56 21.57
N VAL A 27 14.22 49.75 20.54
CA VAL A 27 13.19 49.47 19.51
C VAL A 27 12.72 48.03 19.55
N THR A 28 11.58 47.74 18.94
CA THR A 28 11.10 46.35 18.86
C THR A 28 11.93 45.54 17.85
N LEU A 29 12.01 44.23 18.07
CA LEU A 29 12.64 43.29 17.13
C LEU A 29 12.10 43.45 15.70
N ASN A 30 10.80 43.70 15.55
CA ASN A 30 10.14 43.87 14.26
C ASN A 30 10.57 45.16 13.55
N THR A 31 10.87 46.21 14.31
CA THR A 31 11.43 47.47 13.78
C THR A 31 12.80 47.22 13.13
N VAL A 32 13.68 46.47 13.81
CA VAL A 32 15.01 46.12 13.27
C VAL A 32 14.89 45.25 12.02
N LYS A 33 13.97 44.28 12.01
CA LYS A 33 13.70 43.44 10.80
C LYS A 33 13.20 44.29 9.63
N SER A 34 12.31 45.24 9.88
CA SER A 34 11.79 46.15 8.86
C SER A 34 12.90 47.07 8.30
N TRP A 35 13.81 47.55 9.14
CA TRP A 35 14.98 48.32 8.66
C TRP A 35 15.91 47.51 7.78
N LYS A 36 16.24 46.28 8.18
CA LYS A 36 17.05 45.37 7.36
C LYS A 36 16.45 45.16 5.97
N GLN A 37 15.13 44.97 5.90
CA GLN A 37 14.42 44.78 4.62
C GLN A 37 14.36 46.07 3.79
N ARG A 38 14.04 47.20 4.42
CA ARG A 38 13.87 48.49 3.72
C ARG A 38 15.19 49.08 3.22
N HIS A 39 16.27 48.89 3.97
CA HIS A 39 17.60 49.44 3.67
C HIS A 39 18.56 48.38 3.11
N GLY A 40 18.08 47.17 2.83
CA GLY A 40 18.87 46.14 2.16
C GLY A 40 20.13 45.72 2.92
N TRP A 41 20.07 45.63 4.26
CA TRP A 41 21.26 45.28 5.03
C TRP A 41 21.68 43.83 4.71
N GLU A 42 22.90 43.69 4.22
CA GLU A 42 23.53 42.42 3.91
C GLU A 42 24.87 42.32 4.64
N ARG A 43 25.13 41.15 5.21
CA ARG A 43 26.39 40.90 5.91
C ARG A 43 27.25 39.95 5.08
N ASN A 44 28.42 40.41 4.64
CA ASN A 44 29.42 39.58 3.96
C ASN A 44 30.19 38.69 4.95
N LYS A 45 29.48 37.84 5.70
CA LYS A 45 30.07 36.80 6.54
C LYS A 45 29.31 35.50 6.29
N GLY A 46 30.07 34.45 5.95
CA GLY A 46 29.58 33.08 5.90
C GLY A 46 28.86 32.69 7.19
N ALA A 47 28.00 31.66 7.11
CA ALA A 47 27.08 31.27 8.16
C ALA A 47 27.74 31.32 9.56
N PRO A 48 27.16 32.04 10.54
CA PRO A 48 27.71 32.06 11.88
C PRO A 48 27.75 30.63 12.43
N SER A 49 28.88 30.23 13.05
CA SER A 49 28.95 28.93 13.73
C SER A 49 27.90 28.93 14.83
N VAL A 50 26.83 28.20 14.61
CA VAL A 50 25.77 28.02 15.59
C VAL A 50 26.40 27.36 16.82
N GLU A 51 26.52 28.09 17.93
CA GLU A 51 26.28 27.48 19.22
C GLU A 51 24.84 26.96 19.16
N GLY A 52 24.71 25.69 18.79
CA GLY A 52 23.42 25.04 18.66
C GLY A 52 22.71 25.11 20.00
N VAL A 53 21.49 25.62 20.01
CA VAL A 53 20.56 25.58 21.15
C VAL A 53 20.10 24.14 21.44
N HIS A 54 20.55 23.17 20.64
CA HIS A 54 20.27 21.76 20.86
C HIS A 54 21.05 21.28 22.10
N THR A 55 20.34 20.94 23.17
CA THR A 55 20.89 20.07 24.20
C THR A 55 21.39 18.80 23.49
N LYS A 56 22.67 18.47 23.66
CA LYS A 56 23.23 17.21 23.18
C LYS A 56 22.34 16.11 23.76
N ARG A 57 21.68 15.32 22.91
CA ARG A 57 20.83 14.19 23.33
C ARG A 57 21.65 13.33 24.29
N GLY A 58 21.23 13.30 25.55
CA GLY A 58 21.93 12.61 26.62
C GLY A 58 22.04 11.13 26.28
N GLY A 59 23.26 10.68 25.95
CA GLY A 59 23.59 9.28 26.13
C GLY A 59 23.52 8.91 27.60
N ALA A 60 23.55 7.61 27.90
CA ALA A 60 23.67 7.15 29.28
C ALA A 60 24.85 7.85 29.98
N PRO A 61 24.70 8.25 31.26
CA PRO A 61 25.78 8.86 32.02
C PRO A 61 27.07 8.05 31.94
N LYS A 62 28.21 8.72 31.82
CA LYS A 62 29.53 8.07 31.77
C LYS A 62 29.73 7.28 33.08
N GLY A 63 29.85 5.96 32.97
CA GLY A 63 29.91 5.05 34.13
C GLY A 63 28.59 4.39 34.52
N ASN A 64 27.54 4.49 33.70
CA ASN A 64 26.30 3.74 33.90
C ASN A 64 26.55 2.23 33.98
N LYS A 65 26.21 1.62 35.12
CA LYS A 65 26.35 0.17 35.37
C LYS A 65 25.11 -0.64 35.02
N ASN A 66 24.04 -0.04 34.49
CA ASN A 66 22.77 -0.72 34.19
C ASN A 66 22.90 -1.83 33.12
N ALA A 67 24.00 -1.85 32.36
CA ALA A 67 24.32 -2.91 31.40
C ALA A 67 25.41 -3.88 31.87
N VAL A 68 26.00 -3.69 33.06
CA VAL A 68 27.03 -4.58 33.61
C VAL A 68 26.39 -5.91 33.96
N GLY A 69 26.79 -6.99 33.28
CA GLY A 69 26.24 -8.34 33.46
C GLY A 69 25.10 -8.71 32.49
N ASN A 70 24.65 -7.78 31.63
CA ASN A 70 23.79 -8.12 30.50
C ASN A 70 24.65 -8.40 29.26
N ASN A 71 24.40 -9.52 28.57
CA ASN A 71 25.14 -9.92 27.36
C ASN A 71 24.88 -9.05 26.12
N GLY A 72 24.35 -7.82 26.30
CA GLY A 72 23.88 -6.98 25.21
C GLY A 72 22.67 -7.60 24.51
N GLY A 73 21.52 -6.93 24.57
CA GLY A 73 20.31 -7.43 23.93
C GLY A 73 19.05 -6.89 24.60
N ALA A 74 17.93 -6.95 23.88
CA ALA A 74 16.64 -6.56 24.42
C ALA A 74 16.23 -7.53 25.56
N PRO A 75 15.62 -7.02 26.66
CA PRO A 75 15.11 -7.86 27.74
C PRO A 75 14.27 -9.03 27.23
N ALA A 76 14.23 -10.16 27.94
CA ALA A 76 13.33 -11.26 27.58
C ALA A 76 11.89 -10.73 27.44
N ARG A 77 11.28 -10.91 26.25
CA ARG A 77 9.98 -10.37 25.79
C ARG A 77 9.96 -8.94 25.21
N ASN A 78 11.10 -8.27 25.09
CA ASN A 78 11.23 -7.08 24.26
C ASN A 78 11.69 -7.52 22.87
N SER A 79 10.74 -7.76 21.96
CA SER A 79 11.05 -7.86 20.53
C SER A 79 11.60 -6.50 20.09
N ASN A 80 12.78 -6.45 19.48
CA ASN A 80 13.33 -5.23 18.86
C ASN A 80 12.27 -4.51 18.02
N ALA A 81 12.38 -3.20 17.84
CA ALA A 81 11.48 -2.41 16.99
C ALA A 81 11.27 -3.11 15.63
N VAL A 82 10.13 -3.77 15.52
CA VAL A 82 9.71 -4.63 14.42
C VAL A 82 8.70 -3.86 13.60
N THR A 83 8.80 -3.97 12.29
CA THR A 83 8.01 -3.21 11.30
C THR A 83 6.50 -3.30 11.55
N HIS A 84 6.02 -4.40 12.15
CA HIS A 84 4.59 -4.68 12.34
C HIS A 84 4.14 -4.68 13.81
N GLY A 85 4.76 -3.82 14.63
CA GLY A 85 4.66 -3.76 16.10
C GLY A 85 3.34 -4.19 16.78
N LEU A 86 2.18 -3.67 16.35
CA LEU A 86 0.88 -3.98 16.97
C LEU A 86 0.39 -5.42 16.67
N PHE A 87 0.64 -5.90 15.45
CA PHE A 87 0.03 -7.13 14.94
C PHE A 87 0.85 -8.38 15.24
N GLN A 88 2.13 -8.24 15.56
CA GLN A 88 2.99 -9.37 15.92
C GLN A 88 2.48 -10.20 17.11
N LYS A 89 1.71 -9.59 18.01
CA LYS A 89 1.14 -10.29 19.17
C LYS A 89 0.03 -11.27 18.78
N TYR A 90 -0.60 -11.07 17.63
CA TYR A 90 -1.82 -11.77 17.23
C TYR A 90 -1.68 -12.55 15.92
N LEU A 91 -0.71 -12.18 15.08
CA LEU A 91 -0.51 -12.79 13.76
C LEU A 91 0.75 -13.66 13.72
N PRO A 92 0.72 -14.79 12.99
CA PRO A 92 1.90 -15.61 12.73
C PRO A 92 2.90 -14.86 11.83
N ALA A 93 4.15 -15.31 11.82
CA ALA A 93 5.24 -14.65 11.10
C ALA A 93 4.95 -14.48 9.59
N GLU A 94 4.39 -15.50 8.94
CA GLU A 94 3.98 -15.47 7.53
C GLU A 94 2.95 -14.36 7.26
N SER A 95 1.95 -14.19 8.12
CA SER A 95 0.95 -13.14 7.96
C SER A 95 1.53 -11.73 8.15
N LEU A 96 2.56 -11.58 8.99
CA LEU A 96 3.25 -10.30 9.16
C LEU A 96 4.07 -9.93 7.91
N GLU A 97 4.70 -10.91 7.27
CA GLU A 97 5.43 -10.71 6.02
C GLU A 97 4.50 -10.26 4.89
N ILE A 98 3.36 -10.94 4.74
CA ILE A 98 2.32 -10.55 3.79
C ILE A 98 1.81 -9.13 4.09
N MET A 99 1.59 -8.82 5.37
CA MET A 99 1.13 -7.49 5.78
C MET A 99 2.14 -6.39 5.44
N GLY A 100 3.43 -6.66 5.60
CA GLY A 100 4.48 -5.71 5.21
C GLY A 100 4.50 -5.44 3.71
N GLN A 101 4.43 -6.49 2.90
CA GLN A 101 4.34 -6.36 1.44
C GLN A 101 3.10 -5.58 1.01
N LEU A 102 1.98 -5.75 1.73
CA LEU A 102 0.73 -5.03 1.44
C LEU A 102 0.81 -3.54 1.80
N GLN A 103 1.53 -3.18 2.86
CA GLN A 103 1.65 -1.80 3.33
C GLN A 103 2.45 -0.92 2.36
N GLU A 104 3.34 -1.53 1.57
CA GLU A 104 4.13 -0.85 0.53
C GLU A 104 3.39 -0.72 -0.81
N ARG A 105 2.26 -1.41 -0.98
CA ARG A 105 1.46 -1.38 -2.22
C ARG A 105 0.51 -0.18 -2.21
N SER A 106 0.35 0.42 -3.39
CA SER A 106 -0.66 1.48 -3.54
C SER A 106 -2.08 0.88 -3.53
N PRO A 107 -3.12 1.64 -3.10
CA PRO A 107 -4.49 1.15 -3.09
C PRO A 107 -4.99 0.65 -4.46
N ILE A 108 -4.52 1.27 -5.54
CA ILE A 108 -4.86 0.87 -6.91
C ILE A 108 -4.22 -0.48 -7.27
N ASP A 109 -2.98 -0.73 -6.87
CA ASP A 109 -2.30 -2.00 -7.13
C ASP A 109 -2.93 -3.14 -6.33
N ILE A 110 -3.41 -2.87 -5.11
CA ILE A 110 -4.12 -3.87 -4.30
C ILE A 110 -5.43 -4.30 -4.97
N VAL A 111 -6.19 -3.35 -5.53
CA VAL A 111 -7.43 -3.69 -6.25
C VAL A 111 -7.09 -4.48 -7.52
N TRP A 112 -6.02 -4.13 -8.22
CA TRP A 112 -5.53 -4.91 -9.37
C TRP A 112 -5.15 -6.34 -9.01
N ASP A 113 -4.39 -6.54 -7.93
CA ASP A 113 -4.00 -7.86 -7.45
C ASP A 113 -5.24 -8.70 -7.10
N ASN A 114 -6.26 -8.10 -6.49
CA ASN A 114 -7.52 -8.78 -6.22
C ASN A 114 -8.30 -9.17 -7.49
N ILE A 115 -8.31 -8.32 -8.52
CA ILE A 115 -8.87 -8.64 -9.85
C ILE A 115 -8.16 -9.88 -10.41
N MET A 116 -6.83 -9.89 -10.36
CA MET A 116 -6.00 -11.00 -10.84
C MET A 116 -6.26 -12.30 -10.08
N ILE A 117 -6.34 -12.24 -8.74
CA ILE A 117 -6.63 -13.41 -7.89
C ILE A 117 -8.02 -13.96 -8.21
N GLN A 118 -9.04 -13.09 -8.22
CA GLN A 118 -10.41 -13.51 -8.48
C GLN A 118 -10.55 -14.13 -9.87
N TYR A 119 -9.86 -13.56 -10.85
CA TYR A 119 -9.83 -14.07 -12.21
C TYR A 119 -9.13 -15.44 -12.30
N THR A 120 -7.96 -15.57 -11.68
CA THR A 120 -7.20 -16.85 -11.62
C THR A 120 -8.03 -17.95 -10.96
N ALA A 121 -8.76 -17.61 -9.89
CA ALA A 121 -9.67 -18.54 -9.23
C ALA A 121 -10.81 -19.01 -10.15
N ILE A 122 -11.38 -18.11 -10.98
CA ILE A 122 -12.42 -18.44 -11.95
C ILE A 122 -11.88 -19.43 -13.01
N ILE A 123 -10.70 -19.17 -13.60
CA ILE A 123 -10.08 -20.09 -14.56
C ILE A 123 -9.83 -21.45 -13.91
N ARG A 124 -9.21 -21.47 -12.72
CA ARG A 124 -8.89 -22.71 -12.02
C ARG A 124 -10.17 -23.49 -11.67
N ALA A 125 -11.24 -22.80 -11.30
CA ALA A 125 -12.52 -23.44 -11.00
C ALA A 125 -13.12 -24.15 -12.24
N GLN A 126 -12.95 -23.61 -13.45
CA GLN A 126 -13.39 -24.29 -14.67
C GLN A 126 -12.71 -25.64 -14.88
N GLN A 127 -11.41 -25.73 -14.56
CA GLN A 127 -10.65 -26.98 -14.70
C GLN A 127 -11.08 -28.03 -13.66
N ILE A 128 -11.45 -27.60 -12.46
CA ILE A 128 -11.79 -28.50 -11.34
C ILE A 128 -13.26 -28.94 -11.38
N MET A 129 -14.18 -28.04 -11.71
CA MET A 129 -15.63 -28.28 -11.67
C MET A 129 -16.21 -28.78 -13.01
N TYR A 130 -15.36 -29.23 -13.93
CA TYR A 130 -15.75 -29.68 -15.26
C TYR A 130 -16.72 -30.86 -15.22
N VAL A 131 -17.92 -30.68 -15.79
CA VAL A 131 -18.91 -31.74 -16.04
C VAL A 131 -18.68 -32.27 -17.46
N LYS A 132 -18.37 -33.56 -17.60
CA LYS A 132 -18.03 -34.20 -18.88
C LYS A 132 -19.24 -34.32 -19.81
N ASP A 133 -20.35 -34.85 -19.28
CA ASP A 133 -21.57 -35.13 -20.03
C ASP A 133 -22.80 -35.22 -19.09
N ARG A 134 -23.97 -35.51 -19.67
CA ARG A 134 -25.25 -35.61 -18.95
C ARG A 134 -25.25 -36.68 -17.85
N ASP A 135 -24.45 -37.72 -18.01
CA ASP A 135 -24.41 -38.88 -17.12
C ASP A 135 -23.23 -38.82 -16.13
N ASP A 136 -22.48 -37.71 -16.12
CA ASP A 136 -21.35 -37.46 -15.21
C ASP A 136 -21.79 -37.40 -13.74
N LYS A 137 -21.73 -38.57 -13.10
CA LYS A 137 -22.12 -38.79 -11.71
C LYS A 137 -20.88 -39.02 -10.86
N THR A 138 -20.76 -38.24 -9.77
CA THR A 138 -19.76 -38.51 -8.73
C THR A 138 -20.45 -39.24 -7.60
N VAL A 139 -19.87 -40.36 -7.18
CA VAL A 139 -20.36 -41.17 -6.07
C VAL A 139 -19.20 -41.33 -5.10
N GLU A 140 -19.35 -40.80 -3.89
CA GLU A 140 -18.32 -40.83 -2.86
C GLU A 140 -18.89 -41.41 -1.57
N ARG A 141 -18.14 -42.30 -0.91
CA ARG A 141 -18.55 -42.90 0.35
C ARG A 141 -18.16 -41.97 1.50
N ILE A 142 -19.14 -41.38 2.14
CA ILE A 142 -18.95 -40.34 3.15
C ILE A 142 -18.97 -40.89 4.59
N GLU A 143 -19.48 -42.10 4.80
CA GLU A 143 -19.53 -42.72 6.12
C GLU A 143 -19.49 -44.25 6.01
N GLU A 144 -18.63 -44.89 6.80
CA GLU A 144 -18.59 -46.34 7.00
C GLU A 144 -18.66 -46.61 8.50
N LYS A 145 -19.74 -47.26 8.94
CA LYS A 145 -19.87 -47.73 10.33
C LYS A 145 -19.58 -49.21 10.39
N SER A 146 -18.59 -49.58 11.21
CA SER A 146 -18.25 -50.96 11.54
C SER A 146 -18.31 -51.14 13.06
N GLY A 147 -19.14 -52.08 13.52
CA GLY A 147 -19.47 -52.29 14.93
C GLY A 147 -20.77 -53.08 15.09
N ASN A 148 -21.58 -52.77 16.11
CA ASN A 148 -22.85 -53.48 16.38
C ASN A 148 -23.94 -53.23 15.32
N VAL A 149 -23.78 -52.21 14.47
CA VAL A 149 -24.61 -51.92 13.29
C VAL A 149 -23.68 -51.64 12.12
N PHE A 150 -23.82 -52.39 11.03
CA PHE A 150 -23.15 -52.13 9.77
C PHE A 150 -23.98 -51.16 8.94
N GLY A 151 -23.35 -50.10 8.43
CA GLY A 151 -24.04 -49.14 7.57
C GLY A 151 -23.05 -48.30 6.78
N GLU A 152 -23.37 -48.09 5.51
CA GLU A 152 -22.64 -47.19 4.62
C GLU A 152 -23.54 -46.03 4.21
N LYS A 153 -22.95 -44.83 4.13
CA LYS A 153 -23.61 -43.65 3.57
C LYS A 153 -22.83 -43.17 2.35
N TRP A 154 -23.55 -42.99 1.27
CA TRP A 154 -23.02 -42.57 -0.02
C TRP A 154 -23.56 -41.18 -0.37
N GLU A 155 -22.68 -40.29 -0.78
CA GLU A 155 -23.03 -39.03 -1.41
C GLU A 155 -23.01 -39.20 -2.92
N VAL A 156 -24.03 -38.66 -3.58
CA VAL A 156 -24.21 -38.76 -5.02
C VAL A 156 -24.43 -37.37 -5.57
N GLN A 157 -23.51 -36.90 -6.39
CA GLN A 157 -23.63 -35.63 -7.10
C GLN A 157 -23.95 -35.90 -8.57
N GLN A 158 -25.10 -35.42 -9.01
CA GLN A 158 -25.58 -35.59 -10.39
C GLN A 158 -25.00 -34.51 -11.31
N ALA A 159 -24.83 -34.82 -12.59
CA ALA A 159 -24.26 -33.90 -13.59
C ALA A 159 -24.97 -32.53 -13.62
N TRP A 160 -26.30 -32.53 -13.61
CA TRP A 160 -27.10 -31.30 -13.63
C TRP A 160 -26.95 -30.46 -12.35
N ASP A 161 -26.76 -31.11 -11.20
CA ASP A 161 -26.60 -30.44 -9.90
C ASP A 161 -25.20 -29.81 -9.77
N LYS A 162 -24.16 -30.55 -10.21
CA LYS A 162 -22.80 -30.02 -10.36
C LYS A 162 -22.77 -28.81 -11.29
N GLN A 163 -23.41 -28.92 -12.46
CA GLN A 163 -23.47 -27.85 -13.44
C GLN A 163 -24.22 -26.61 -12.91
N ALA A 164 -25.35 -26.80 -12.24
CA ALA A 164 -26.11 -25.71 -11.63
C ALA A 164 -25.30 -25.00 -10.53
N THR A 165 -24.66 -25.78 -9.64
CA THR A 165 -23.79 -25.26 -8.59
C THR A 165 -22.60 -24.49 -9.16
N PHE A 166 -21.96 -25.03 -10.20
CA PHE A 166 -20.87 -24.37 -10.91
C PHE A 166 -21.30 -23.04 -11.53
N LEU A 167 -22.39 -23.01 -12.29
CA LEU A 167 -22.91 -21.78 -12.92
C LEU A 167 -23.28 -20.73 -11.87
N GLN A 168 -23.86 -21.14 -10.75
CA GLN A 168 -24.19 -20.22 -9.66
C GLN A 168 -22.94 -19.64 -8.99
N ALA A 169 -21.94 -20.47 -8.70
CA ALA A 169 -20.66 -20.04 -8.15
C ALA A 169 -19.92 -19.09 -9.11
N GLN A 170 -19.90 -19.42 -10.41
CA GLN A 170 -19.27 -18.63 -11.45
C GLN A 170 -19.97 -17.27 -11.63
N SER A 171 -21.30 -17.22 -11.64
CA SER A 171 -22.08 -15.96 -11.71
C SER A 171 -21.77 -15.01 -10.55
N ARG A 172 -21.66 -15.55 -9.33
CA ARG A 172 -21.25 -14.77 -8.15
C ARG A 172 -19.81 -14.26 -8.29
N ALA A 173 -18.88 -15.11 -8.70
CA ALA A 173 -17.48 -14.73 -8.90
C ALA A 173 -17.32 -13.64 -9.96
N MET A 174 -18.07 -13.73 -11.07
CA MET A 174 -18.11 -12.70 -12.11
C MET A 174 -18.70 -11.38 -11.61
N SER A 175 -19.74 -11.43 -10.79
CA SER A 175 -20.32 -10.22 -10.19
C SER A 175 -19.32 -9.49 -9.28
N THR A 176 -18.54 -10.25 -8.50
CA THR A 176 -17.42 -9.70 -7.70
C THR A 176 -16.35 -9.08 -8.58
N LEU A 177 -15.93 -9.78 -9.64
CA LEU A 177 -14.93 -9.29 -10.60
C LEU A 177 -15.38 -7.97 -11.24
N GLN A 178 -16.63 -7.86 -11.69
CA GLN A 178 -17.21 -6.62 -12.22
C GLN A 178 -17.18 -5.48 -11.19
N SER A 179 -17.47 -5.77 -9.91
CA SER A 179 -17.38 -4.77 -8.85
C SER A 179 -15.96 -4.28 -8.62
N LEU A 180 -14.97 -5.18 -8.60
CA LEU A 180 -13.56 -4.85 -8.45
C LEU A 180 -13.06 -3.99 -9.62
N ILE A 181 -13.42 -4.34 -10.86
CA ILE A 181 -13.13 -3.56 -12.07
C ILE A 181 -13.67 -2.14 -11.95
N LYS A 182 -14.91 -1.99 -11.46
CA LYS A 182 -15.53 -0.67 -11.24
C LYS A 182 -14.78 0.14 -10.17
N GLN A 183 -14.40 -0.49 -9.06
CA GLN A 183 -13.61 0.18 -8.00
C GLN A 183 -12.25 0.63 -8.54
N TYR A 184 -11.58 -0.21 -9.34
CA TYR A 184 -10.32 0.14 -9.99
C TYR A 184 -10.48 1.35 -10.92
N ASP A 185 -11.55 1.36 -11.73
CA ASP A 185 -11.87 2.47 -12.63
C ASP A 185 -12.17 3.78 -11.89
N GLU A 186 -12.77 3.71 -10.70
CA GLU A 186 -12.99 4.87 -9.84
C GLU A 186 -11.66 5.41 -9.29
N LEU A 187 -10.73 4.54 -8.89
CA LEU A 187 -9.40 4.93 -8.43
C LEU A 187 -8.56 5.57 -9.55
N LEU A 188 -8.72 5.10 -10.80
CA LEU A 188 -8.04 5.65 -11.97
C LEU A 188 -8.44 7.09 -12.30
N LYS A 189 -9.60 7.56 -11.83
CA LYS A 189 -10.07 8.94 -12.05
C LYS A 189 -9.31 9.97 -11.21
N THR A 190 -8.49 9.52 -10.26
CA THR A 190 -7.62 10.39 -9.48
C THR A 190 -6.38 10.79 -10.29
N ASP A 191 -5.83 11.98 -10.01
CA ASP A 191 -4.68 12.57 -10.76
C ASP A 191 -3.35 11.79 -10.59
N LEU A 192 -3.35 10.70 -9.82
CA LEU A 192 -2.15 9.88 -9.52
C LEU A 192 -2.08 8.59 -10.36
N ALA A 193 -3.04 8.34 -11.24
CA ALA A 193 -3.09 7.15 -12.06
C ALA A 193 -2.14 7.25 -13.26
N THR A 194 -1.25 6.27 -13.40
CA THR A 194 -0.32 6.17 -14.54
C THR A 194 -1.05 5.77 -15.83
N GLU A 195 -0.49 6.10 -16.99
CA GLU A 195 -1.03 5.67 -18.28
C GLU A 195 -1.08 4.15 -18.42
N GLU A 196 -0.08 3.45 -17.87
CA GLU A 196 -0.04 1.99 -17.84
C GLU A 196 -1.24 1.40 -17.08
N GLN A 197 -1.57 1.96 -15.90
CA GLN A 197 -2.71 1.52 -15.10
C GLN A 197 -4.05 1.75 -15.83
N ARG A 198 -4.17 2.81 -16.64
CA ARG A 198 -5.34 3.09 -17.48
C ARG A 198 -5.45 2.11 -18.66
N ALA A 199 -4.34 1.80 -19.32
CA ALA A 199 -4.34 0.84 -20.43
C ALA A 199 -4.73 -0.57 -19.97
N ARG A 200 -4.23 -1.02 -18.81
CA ARG A 200 -4.57 -2.33 -18.23
C ARG A 200 -6.07 -2.54 -18.05
N ILE A 201 -6.81 -1.53 -17.54
CA ILE A 201 -8.26 -1.67 -17.33
C ILE A 201 -9.04 -1.63 -18.64
N GLU A 202 -8.59 -0.85 -19.63
CA GLU A 202 -9.29 -0.71 -20.91
C GLU A 202 -9.28 -2.03 -21.66
N VAL A 203 -8.14 -2.71 -21.68
CA VAL A 203 -8.04 -4.04 -22.27
C VAL A 203 -8.92 -5.04 -21.53
N LEU A 204 -8.94 -4.98 -20.19
CA LEU A 204 -9.77 -5.87 -19.38
C LEU A 204 -11.27 -5.62 -19.61
N LYS A 205 -11.71 -4.36 -19.68
CA LYS A 205 -13.09 -3.96 -20.00
C LYS A 205 -13.52 -4.38 -21.42
N SER A 206 -12.63 -4.29 -22.41
CA SER A 206 -12.96 -4.73 -23.79
C SER A 206 -13.24 -6.23 -23.89
N LYS A 207 -12.69 -7.02 -22.94
CA LYS A 207 -12.79 -8.48 -22.90
C LYS A 207 -13.74 -9.00 -21.83
N VAL A 208 -14.21 -8.15 -20.92
CA VAL A 208 -15.32 -8.41 -19.99
C VAL A 208 -16.58 -7.76 -20.59
N PRO A 209 -17.45 -8.51 -21.28
CA PRO A 209 -18.67 -7.93 -21.84
C PRO A 209 -19.60 -7.47 -20.71
N ASN A 210 -20.34 -6.39 -20.96
CA ASN A 210 -21.50 -6.05 -20.12
C ASN A 210 -22.53 -7.19 -20.16
N LYS A 211 -23.42 -7.24 -19.15
CA LYS A 211 -24.36 -8.33 -18.79
C LYS A 211 -25.27 -8.91 -19.89
N ASP A 212 -25.13 -8.48 -21.13
CA ASP A 212 -26.01 -8.83 -22.24
C ASP A 212 -25.48 -10.06 -23.01
N GLY A 213 -25.64 -11.23 -22.40
CA GLY A 213 -25.90 -12.47 -23.15
C GLY A 213 -24.73 -13.31 -23.68
N VAL A 214 -23.47 -13.05 -23.34
CA VAL A 214 -22.35 -13.86 -23.83
C VAL A 214 -22.06 -15.05 -22.91
N ASP A 215 -21.77 -16.22 -23.48
CA ASP A 215 -21.37 -17.46 -22.77
C ASP A 215 -20.23 -17.21 -21.77
N PRO A 216 -20.46 -17.45 -20.45
CA PRO A 216 -19.44 -17.31 -19.42
C PRO A 216 -18.13 -18.06 -19.70
N ASN A 217 -18.17 -19.19 -20.42
CA ASN A 217 -16.97 -19.93 -20.78
C ASN A 217 -16.15 -19.24 -21.87
N ALA A 218 -16.80 -18.66 -22.86
CA ALA A 218 -16.13 -17.84 -23.88
C ALA A 218 -15.48 -16.58 -23.26
N GLN A 219 -16.11 -16.00 -22.23
CA GLN A 219 -15.58 -14.84 -21.50
C GLN A 219 -14.26 -15.16 -20.78
N ILE A 220 -14.15 -16.35 -20.20
CA ILE A 220 -12.97 -16.74 -19.40
C ILE A 220 -11.78 -17.05 -20.31
N THR A 221 -12.01 -17.69 -21.46
CA THR A 221 -10.96 -17.98 -22.45
C THR A 221 -10.34 -16.70 -23.02
N ALA A 222 -11.15 -15.70 -23.37
CA ALA A 222 -10.68 -14.42 -23.93
C ALA A 222 -9.80 -13.62 -22.96
N LEU A 223 -10.07 -13.72 -21.66
CA LEU A 223 -9.28 -13.09 -20.61
C LEU A 223 -7.96 -13.83 -20.33
N ALA A 224 -7.92 -15.16 -20.53
CA ALA A 224 -6.77 -15.99 -20.14
C ALA A 224 -5.60 -15.77 -21.11
N GLU A 225 -5.92 -15.55 -22.38
CA GLU A 225 -4.96 -15.20 -23.42
C GLU A 225 -4.29 -13.83 -23.18
N LEU A 226 -4.91 -12.92 -22.42
CA LEU A 226 -4.36 -11.58 -22.19
C LEU A 226 -3.22 -11.57 -21.17
N ILE A 227 -3.35 -12.35 -20.09
CA ILE A 227 -2.35 -12.38 -19.02
C ILE A 227 -1.07 -13.07 -19.49
N ASN A 228 -1.22 -14.08 -20.34
CA ASN A 228 -0.09 -14.77 -20.95
C ASN A 228 0.54 -13.98 -22.11
N ASN A 229 -0.14 -12.95 -22.62
CA ASN A 229 0.35 -12.10 -23.70
C ASN A 229 -0.09 -10.64 -23.47
N PRO A 230 0.48 -9.93 -22.47
CA PRO A 230 0.18 -8.53 -22.25
C PRO A 230 0.50 -7.76 -23.53
N ALA A 231 -0.40 -6.88 -23.96
CA ALA A 231 -0.21 -6.08 -25.17
C ALA A 231 1.19 -5.45 -25.15
N SER A 232 1.92 -5.57 -26.27
CA SER A 232 3.26 -4.99 -26.40
C SER A 232 3.21 -3.52 -26.00
N GLU A 233 4.14 -3.08 -25.15
CA GLU A 233 4.33 -1.67 -24.82
C GLU A 233 4.20 -0.84 -26.10
N ARG A 234 3.30 0.15 -26.09
CA ARG A 234 3.30 1.15 -27.16
C ARG A 234 4.65 1.83 -27.09
N VAL A 235 5.52 1.51 -28.05
CA VAL A 235 6.68 2.33 -28.35
C VAL A 235 6.10 3.69 -28.76
N LEU A 236 6.15 4.66 -27.84
CA LEU A 236 5.93 6.05 -28.17
C LEU A 236 7.00 6.39 -29.21
N SER A 237 6.58 6.55 -30.46
CA SER A 237 7.42 7.15 -31.48
C SER A 237 7.70 8.58 -31.04
N ASP A 238 8.96 8.89 -30.77
CA ASP A 238 9.45 10.25 -30.61
C ASP A 238 9.30 10.96 -31.97
N ASP A 239 8.17 11.65 -32.16
CA ASP A 239 7.96 12.65 -33.21
C ASP A 239 7.57 14.00 -32.57
#